data_AF-A0A5J4Y3M1-F1
#
_entry.id   AF-A0A5J4Y3M1-F1
#
_cell.length_a   1.000
_cell.length_b   1.000
_cell.length_c   1.000
_cell.angle_alpha   90.00
_cell.angle_beta   90.00
_cell.angle_gamma   90.00
#
_symmetry.space_group_name_H-M   'P 1'
#
loop_
_entity.id
_entity.type
_entity.pdbx_description
1 polymer ?
#
loop_
_entity_poly.entity_id
_entity_poly.type
_entity_poly.pdbx_seq_one_letter_code
_entity_poly.pdbx_strand_id
1 'polypeptide(L)'
;MGFLAKALLVLLVLATAGLDPSGSAGSPSVPTYRSGTSNSLSQSQQEEKCCSLQVSVLSRVPLEVFSLAVDAVKDVEVTLPAPVSPEEGNTSEPEKESESPSSSDKKLKRRFSLSTSSKSTKLKSSKKLPVVPYKRVPFTADVSAYILRLYLRKSFLELPEHAALIVGDNLRVKGALGMPNVALYADAATGYDSAWCSNAIHWPAASATTGRPLYPIVLDAQAEHCKLHVQGWRTTTGLLLQQPISMSLNFTPALAKFALREMHPLLGSAVGLHGDSSLHMTLEPLQSHLPADCYTVRIQPMKLVIGSNAFLSSIMGLLKLNKMQSTNVEAWTSTVEADIFQNGQIISKRMDALLGSSLGSCKGVHIIMWGQVDTVDDVLDMTLGIPADTLAATGIKELPSDYVLPVPVKGTPQAPNVNWGKAVAQLTELSIKRQVTKGLPWLSNVISSFGGPSLDMTDYPTAPPLVGKLPWEAQDAQQQDVALGADLIEL
;
A
#
# COMPACT_ATOMS: atom_id res chain seq x y z
N MET A 1 7.80 -3.90 -5.57
CA MET A 1 6.44 -3.53 -5.13
C MET A 1 6.37 -3.39 -3.62
N GLY A 2 5.90 -2.23 -3.16
CA GLY A 2 5.55 -1.99 -1.75
C GLY A 2 4.57 -3.04 -1.23
N PHE A 3 4.68 -3.35 0.04
CA PHE A 3 4.07 -4.53 0.63
C PHE A 3 2.53 -4.55 0.58
N LEU A 4 1.91 -3.40 0.85
CA LEU A 4 0.47 -3.20 0.79
C LEU A 4 -0.07 -3.43 -0.63
N ALA A 5 0.63 -2.92 -1.65
CA ALA A 5 0.28 -3.11 -3.05
C ALA A 5 0.37 -4.60 -3.45
N LYS A 6 1.37 -5.34 -2.96
CA LYS A 6 1.48 -6.79 -3.19
C LYS A 6 0.30 -7.54 -2.56
N ALA A 7 -0.05 -7.24 -1.32
CA ALA A 7 -1.18 -7.89 -0.65
C ALA A 7 -2.50 -7.60 -1.37
N LEU A 8 -2.73 -6.35 -1.77
CA LEU A 8 -3.88 -5.92 -2.56
C LEU A 8 -3.94 -6.60 -3.93
N LEU A 9 -2.82 -6.68 -4.63
CA LEU A 9 -2.73 -7.37 -5.91
C LEU A 9 -3.02 -8.87 -5.76
N VAL A 10 -2.54 -9.52 -4.70
CA VAL A 10 -2.88 -10.93 -4.41
C VAL A 10 -4.38 -11.09 -4.17
N LEU A 11 -5.02 -10.18 -3.44
CA LEU A 11 -6.47 -10.21 -3.24
C LEU A 11 -7.25 -10.03 -4.55
N LEU A 12 -6.83 -9.09 -5.39
CA LEU A 12 -7.40 -8.84 -6.71
C LEU A 12 -7.17 -10.01 -7.69
N VAL A 13 -6.00 -10.63 -7.65
CA VAL A 13 -5.66 -11.78 -8.50
C VAL A 13 -6.43 -13.01 -8.04
N LEU A 14 -6.52 -13.30 -6.74
CA LEU A 14 -7.33 -14.43 -6.25
C LEU A 14 -8.80 -14.27 -6.60
N ALA A 15 -9.29 -13.03 -6.58
CA ALA A 15 -10.64 -12.73 -7.00
C ALA A 15 -10.85 -12.92 -8.51
N THR A 16 -9.86 -12.66 -9.36
CA THR A 16 -9.99 -12.69 -10.83
C THR A 16 -9.52 -13.98 -11.48
N ALA A 17 -8.58 -14.72 -10.87
CA ALA A 17 -8.00 -15.95 -11.41
C ALA A 17 -8.97 -17.15 -11.35
N GLY A 18 -9.96 -17.13 -10.45
CA GLY A 18 -10.98 -18.19 -10.38
C GLY A 18 -12.07 -18.10 -11.46
N LEU A 19 -11.97 -17.18 -12.43
CA LEU A 19 -13.12 -16.68 -13.20
C LEU A 19 -12.92 -16.66 -14.72
N ASP A 20 -11.98 -17.43 -15.26
CA ASP A 20 -11.86 -17.61 -16.72
C ASP A 20 -12.61 -18.87 -17.18
N PRO A 21 -13.87 -18.76 -17.66
CA PRO A 21 -14.63 -19.91 -18.15
C PRO A 21 -14.16 -20.39 -19.53
N SER A 22 -13.12 -19.79 -20.12
CA SER A 22 -12.69 -20.10 -21.49
C SER A 22 -11.74 -21.30 -21.62
N GLY A 23 -11.61 -22.13 -20.59
CA GLY A 23 -10.99 -23.46 -20.73
C GLY A 23 -11.64 -24.20 -21.90
N SER A 24 -10.89 -24.39 -22.98
CA SER A 24 -11.40 -24.92 -24.25
C SER A 24 -11.77 -26.39 -24.09
N ALA A 25 -12.98 -26.66 -23.62
CA ALA A 25 -13.61 -27.96 -23.81
C ALA A 25 -13.90 -28.11 -25.31
N GLY A 26 -13.31 -29.13 -25.94
CA GLY A 26 -13.56 -29.49 -27.33
C GLY A 26 -15.06 -29.55 -27.62
N SER A 27 -15.45 -28.97 -28.75
CA SER A 27 -16.83 -28.89 -29.23
C SER A 27 -17.52 -30.26 -29.22
N PRO A 28 -18.61 -30.46 -28.46
CA PRO A 28 -19.54 -31.55 -28.75
C PRO A 28 -20.44 -31.11 -29.91
N SER A 29 -20.56 -32.00 -30.90
CA SER A 29 -21.46 -31.88 -32.04
C SER A 29 -22.91 -31.69 -31.58
N VAL A 30 -23.59 -30.74 -32.24
CA VAL A 30 -24.99 -30.37 -32.04
C VAL A 30 -25.90 -31.52 -32.49
N PRO A 31 -26.80 -32.06 -31.64
CA PRO A 31 -27.95 -32.80 -32.13
C PRO A 31 -29.14 -31.84 -32.33
N THR A 32 -29.65 -31.85 -33.54
CA THR A 32 -30.89 -31.17 -33.95
C THR A 32 -32.07 -31.73 -33.17
N TYR A 33 -32.81 -30.90 -32.42
CA TYR A 33 -34.08 -31.30 -31.81
C TYR A 33 -35.26 -30.51 -32.38
N ARG A 34 -36.26 -31.28 -32.80
CA ARG A 34 -37.55 -30.87 -33.38
C ARG A 34 -38.47 -30.31 -32.30
N SER A 35 -39.25 -29.30 -32.66
CA SER A 35 -40.31 -28.72 -31.84
C SER A 35 -41.45 -29.72 -31.60
N GLY A 36 -41.84 -29.85 -30.33
CA GLY A 36 -43.01 -30.59 -29.88
C GLY A 36 -43.68 -29.83 -28.74
N THR A 37 -45.00 -29.67 -28.85
CA THR A 37 -45.90 -28.81 -28.10
C THR A 37 -46.15 -29.21 -26.64
N SER A 38 -46.36 -28.18 -25.81
CA SER A 38 -47.10 -28.07 -24.54
C SER A 38 -47.71 -29.32 -23.88
N ASN A 39 -47.42 -29.51 -22.59
CA ASN A 39 -48.44 -29.62 -21.53
C ASN A 39 -47.85 -29.51 -20.11
N SER A 40 -48.77 -29.33 -19.17
CA SER A 40 -48.70 -28.73 -17.83
C SER A 40 -48.32 -29.67 -16.67
N LEU A 41 -48.10 -29.03 -15.50
CA LEU A 41 -48.16 -29.55 -14.12
C LEU A 41 -47.05 -30.49 -13.62
N SER A 42 -46.20 -30.01 -12.70
CA SER A 42 -46.39 -30.14 -11.24
C SER A 42 -45.12 -29.74 -10.48
N GLN A 43 -45.32 -29.01 -9.39
CA GLN A 43 -44.28 -28.72 -8.39
C GLN A 43 -43.88 -30.02 -7.68
N SER A 44 -42.58 -30.32 -7.69
CA SER A 44 -41.99 -31.26 -6.74
C SER A 44 -40.65 -30.72 -6.25
N GLN A 45 -40.41 -30.97 -4.98
CA GLN A 45 -39.31 -30.49 -4.16
C GLN A 45 -37.95 -30.81 -4.80
N GLN A 46 -37.14 -29.78 -4.98
CA GLN A 46 -35.76 -29.93 -5.40
C GLN A 46 -34.89 -29.88 -4.14
N GLU A 47 -34.48 -31.05 -3.64
CA GLU A 47 -33.40 -31.16 -2.67
C GLU A 47 -32.10 -30.65 -3.31
N GLU A 48 -31.60 -29.52 -2.84
CA GLU A 48 -30.27 -29.01 -3.20
C GLU A 48 -29.20 -29.94 -2.61
N LYS A 49 -28.67 -30.85 -3.43
CA LYS A 49 -27.41 -31.54 -3.14
C LYS A 49 -26.27 -30.52 -3.28
N CYS A 50 -25.83 -30.00 -2.15
CA CYS A 50 -24.67 -29.12 -2.04
C CYS A 50 -23.39 -29.94 -2.30
N CYS A 51 -22.86 -29.90 -3.53
CA CYS A 51 -21.53 -30.43 -3.81
C CYS A 51 -20.48 -29.48 -3.22
N SER A 52 -19.85 -29.86 -2.11
CA SER A 52 -18.69 -29.12 -1.58
C SER A 52 -17.46 -29.42 -2.44
N LEU A 53 -17.10 -28.49 -3.33
CA LEU A 53 -15.84 -28.56 -4.05
C LEU A 53 -14.72 -28.05 -3.13
N GLN A 54 -13.87 -28.94 -2.64
CA GLN A 54 -12.74 -28.58 -1.78
C GLN A 54 -11.51 -28.31 -2.65
N VAL A 55 -11.37 -27.07 -3.15
CA VAL A 55 -10.18 -26.67 -3.93
C VAL A 55 -9.04 -26.33 -2.98
N SER A 56 -8.09 -27.24 -2.83
CA SER A 56 -6.86 -27.01 -2.07
C SER A 56 -5.77 -26.45 -2.99
N VAL A 57 -5.70 -25.12 -3.13
CA VAL A 57 -4.61 -24.47 -3.87
C VAL A 57 -3.39 -24.36 -2.96
N LEU A 58 -2.52 -25.37 -3.00
CA LEU A 58 -1.18 -25.31 -2.40
C LEU A 58 -0.21 -24.71 -3.43
N SER A 59 -0.18 -23.39 -3.56
CA SER A 59 0.78 -22.72 -4.45
C SER A 59 1.83 -21.96 -3.64
N ARG A 60 3.03 -22.55 -3.51
CA ARG A 60 4.25 -21.84 -3.10
C ARG A 60 4.87 -21.24 -4.36
N VAL A 61 4.50 -20.02 -4.71
CA VAL A 61 5.05 -19.34 -5.90
C VAL A 61 5.95 -18.19 -5.49
N PRO A 62 7.26 -18.21 -5.80
CA PRO A 62 8.12 -17.04 -5.65
C PRO A 62 7.69 -15.93 -6.61
N LEU A 63 7.76 -14.67 -6.13
CA LEU A 63 7.19 -13.46 -6.74
C LEU A 63 7.64 -13.12 -8.17
N GLU A 64 8.67 -13.78 -8.72
CA GLU A 64 9.16 -13.57 -10.09
C GLU A 64 8.44 -14.44 -11.14
N VAL A 65 7.53 -15.33 -10.74
CA VAL A 65 6.86 -16.32 -11.62
C VAL A 65 5.37 -16.02 -11.84
N PHE A 66 4.90 -14.80 -11.53
CA PHE A 66 3.48 -14.46 -11.51
C PHE A 66 2.77 -14.42 -12.88
N SER A 67 3.48 -14.34 -14.00
CA SER A 67 2.85 -14.52 -15.32
C SER A 67 2.50 -16.00 -15.60
N LEU A 68 3.22 -16.95 -15.00
CA LEU A 68 3.00 -18.39 -15.17
C LEU A 68 1.90 -18.94 -14.24
N ALA A 69 1.61 -18.28 -13.11
CA ALA A 69 0.60 -18.74 -12.16
C ALA A 69 -0.84 -18.52 -12.65
N VAL A 70 -1.08 -17.51 -13.50
CA VAL A 70 -2.37 -17.32 -14.18
C VAL A 70 -2.57 -18.38 -15.28
N ASP A 71 -1.48 -18.86 -15.89
CA ASP A 71 -1.51 -20.00 -16.81
C ASP A 71 -1.64 -21.35 -16.09
N ALA A 72 -1.06 -21.51 -14.89
CA ALA A 72 -1.16 -22.76 -14.12
C ALA A 72 -2.58 -23.06 -13.58
N VAL A 73 -3.46 -22.06 -13.49
CA VAL A 73 -4.89 -22.25 -13.19
C VAL A 73 -5.66 -22.77 -14.41
N LYS A 74 -5.07 -22.73 -15.63
CA LYS A 74 -5.69 -23.28 -16.84
C LYS A 74 -5.71 -24.82 -16.87
N ASP A 75 -4.84 -25.48 -16.08
CA ASP A 75 -4.65 -26.94 -16.09
C ASP A 75 -5.17 -27.65 -14.82
N VAL A 76 -6.17 -27.09 -14.14
CA VAL A 76 -6.79 -27.77 -13.00
C VAL A 76 -7.68 -28.92 -13.51
N GLU A 77 -7.12 -30.12 -13.59
CA GLU A 77 -7.86 -31.34 -13.88
C GLU A 77 -8.72 -31.73 -12.65
N VAL A 78 -10.04 -31.74 -12.85
CA VAL A 78 -11.01 -32.09 -11.81
C VAL A 78 -11.05 -33.61 -11.66
N THR A 79 -10.33 -34.17 -10.70
CA THR A 79 -10.50 -35.58 -10.32
C THR A 79 -11.75 -35.73 -9.46
N LEU A 80 -12.82 -36.26 -10.04
CA LEU A 80 -13.99 -36.71 -9.27
C LEU A 80 -13.59 -37.93 -8.45
N PRO A 81 -13.98 -38.03 -7.16
CA PRO A 81 -13.75 -39.25 -6.39
C PRO A 81 -14.53 -40.40 -7.03
N ALA A 82 -13.83 -41.48 -7.36
CA ALA A 82 -14.47 -42.72 -7.77
C ALA A 82 -15.41 -43.23 -6.65
N PRO A 83 -16.57 -43.82 -6.99
CA PRO A 83 -17.45 -44.38 -5.99
C PRO A 83 -16.72 -45.47 -5.21
N VAL A 84 -16.75 -45.33 -3.87
CA VAL A 84 -16.18 -46.30 -2.94
C VAL A 84 -16.98 -47.59 -3.02
N SER A 85 -16.38 -48.64 -3.57
CA SER A 85 -16.84 -50.02 -3.39
C SER A 85 -16.42 -50.52 -2.00
N PRO A 86 -17.22 -51.41 -1.38
CA PRO A 86 -17.04 -51.80 0.01
C PRO A 86 -15.78 -52.66 0.21
N GLU A 87 -15.13 -52.44 1.35
CA GLU A 87 -13.94 -53.16 1.82
C GLU A 87 -14.21 -54.67 2.01
N GLU A 88 -13.35 -55.51 1.44
CA GLU A 88 -13.12 -56.87 1.89
C GLU A 88 -11.67 -57.01 2.41
N GLY A 89 -11.57 -57.21 3.73
CA GLY A 89 -10.80 -58.26 4.43
C GLY A 89 -9.35 -58.60 4.07
N ASN A 90 -8.49 -58.47 5.10
CA ASN A 90 -7.30 -59.30 5.45
C ASN A 90 -6.14 -59.34 4.42
N THR A 91 -4.83 -59.32 4.75
CA THR A 91 -4.10 -60.11 5.74
C THR A 91 -2.60 -59.73 5.70
N SER A 92 -1.90 -59.87 6.84
CA SER A 92 -0.48 -60.28 7.02
C SER A 92 0.71 -59.49 6.44
N GLU A 93 1.48 -58.91 7.37
CA GLU A 93 2.95 -58.99 7.58
C GLU A 93 3.69 -60.18 6.91
N PRO A 94 5.01 -60.08 6.57
CA PRO A 94 6.04 -59.94 7.60
C PRO A 94 7.35 -59.17 7.27
N GLU A 95 8.07 -58.97 8.38
CA GLU A 95 9.46 -58.58 8.62
C GLU A 95 10.52 -58.86 7.53
N LYS A 96 11.49 -57.95 7.44
CA LYS A 96 12.94 -58.30 7.44
C LYS A 96 13.84 -57.10 7.73
N GLU A 97 14.57 -57.20 8.83
CA GLU A 97 16.02 -56.98 9.04
C GLU A 97 16.85 -56.72 7.75
N SER A 98 17.98 -56.02 7.69
CA SER A 98 18.92 -55.37 8.62
C SER A 98 20.06 -54.79 7.75
N GLU A 99 21.02 -54.12 8.38
CA GLU A 99 22.40 -53.85 7.89
C GLU A 99 22.68 -52.52 7.12
N SER A 100 23.22 -51.58 7.91
CA SER A 100 24.40 -50.76 7.55
C SER A 100 25.69 -51.61 7.78
N PRO A 101 26.96 -51.22 7.49
CA PRO A 101 27.50 -49.86 7.27
C PRO A 101 28.74 -49.76 6.31
N SER A 102 29.40 -48.59 6.34
CA SER A 102 30.82 -48.34 6.00
C SER A 102 31.15 -48.22 4.49
N SER A 103 32.19 -47.54 4.02
CA SER A 103 33.31 -46.84 4.64
C SER A 103 33.95 -45.95 3.54
N SER A 104 34.56 -44.84 3.96
CA SER A 104 35.86 -44.31 3.51
C SER A 104 36.33 -44.57 2.07
N ASP A 105 36.63 -43.50 1.32
CA ASP A 105 37.96 -43.48 0.69
C ASP A 105 38.57 -42.08 0.50
N LYS A 106 39.76 -41.94 1.07
CA LYS A 106 40.69 -40.83 0.89
C LYS A 106 41.52 -41.15 -0.36
N LYS A 107 41.63 -40.23 -1.31
CA LYS A 107 42.81 -40.20 -2.19
C LYS A 107 43.24 -38.80 -2.58
N LEU A 108 44.29 -38.38 -1.88
CA LEU A 108 45.34 -37.46 -2.30
C LEU A 108 45.77 -37.74 -3.75
N LYS A 109 45.77 -36.73 -4.62
CA LYS A 109 46.72 -36.63 -5.72
C LYS A 109 47.23 -35.19 -5.85
N ARG A 110 48.56 -35.09 -5.79
CA ARG A 110 49.39 -33.89 -5.84
C ARG A 110 49.61 -33.42 -7.29
N ARG A 111 49.74 -32.10 -7.41
CA ARG A 111 50.58 -31.29 -8.32
C ARG A 111 50.30 -31.38 -9.83
N PHE A 112 49.87 -30.25 -10.40
CA PHE A 112 50.68 -29.52 -11.39
C PHE A 112 50.38 -28.01 -11.26
N SER A 113 51.43 -27.24 -11.04
CA SER A 113 51.43 -25.77 -10.99
C SER A 113 51.67 -25.23 -12.38
N LEU A 114 50.72 -24.46 -12.91
CA LEU A 114 50.92 -23.53 -14.02
C LEU A 114 50.28 -22.21 -13.62
N SER A 115 51.15 -21.23 -13.38
CA SER A 115 50.78 -19.85 -13.06
C SER A 115 50.29 -19.15 -14.32
N THR A 116 48.97 -19.04 -14.47
CA THR A 116 48.35 -18.04 -15.34
C THR A 116 47.62 -17.04 -14.45
N SER A 117 48.15 -15.81 -14.44
CA SER A 117 47.58 -14.64 -13.78
C SER A 117 46.27 -14.24 -14.48
N SER A 118 45.21 -14.97 -14.18
CA SER A 118 43.83 -14.57 -14.42
C SER A 118 43.32 -13.93 -13.13
N LYS A 119 43.10 -12.61 -13.14
CA LYS A 119 42.34 -11.92 -12.09
C LYS A 119 40.90 -12.39 -12.19
N SER A 120 40.64 -13.54 -11.58
CA SER A 120 39.30 -14.05 -11.28
C SER A 120 38.64 -13.06 -10.33
N THR A 121 37.77 -12.22 -10.88
CA THR A 121 36.80 -11.44 -10.12
C THR A 121 35.97 -12.46 -9.34
N LYS A 122 36.27 -12.64 -8.05
CA LYS A 122 35.43 -13.42 -7.14
C LYS A 122 34.02 -12.86 -7.25
N LEU A 123 33.12 -13.60 -7.92
CA LEU A 123 31.68 -13.37 -7.85
C LEU A 123 31.35 -13.30 -6.36
N LYS A 124 30.95 -12.11 -5.91
CA LYS A 124 30.50 -11.90 -4.54
C LYS A 124 29.38 -12.92 -4.28
N SER A 125 29.64 -13.78 -3.30
CA SER A 125 28.68 -14.71 -2.70
C SER A 125 27.26 -14.15 -2.81
N SER A 126 26.36 -14.88 -3.47
CA SER A 126 24.95 -14.50 -3.54
C SER A 126 24.44 -14.25 -2.12
N LYS A 127 24.02 -13.02 -1.86
CA LYS A 127 23.43 -12.64 -0.57
C LYS A 127 22.14 -13.44 -0.48
N LYS A 128 22.08 -14.45 0.39
CA LYS A 128 20.85 -15.22 0.61
C LYS A 128 19.74 -14.21 0.93
N LEU A 129 18.69 -14.20 0.11
CA LEU A 129 17.53 -13.34 0.35
C LEU A 129 16.95 -13.70 1.72
N PRO A 130 16.58 -12.70 2.54
CA PRO A 130 15.97 -12.96 3.83
C PRO A 130 14.67 -13.75 3.64
N VAL A 131 14.53 -14.85 4.39
CA VAL A 131 13.29 -15.63 4.40
C VAL A 131 12.24 -14.81 5.14
N VAL A 132 11.23 -14.35 4.42
CA VAL A 132 10.11 -13.60 5.01
C VAL A 132 9.12 -14.60 5.64
N PRO A 133 8.77 -14.48 6.92
CA PRO A 133 7.78 -15.36 7.55
C PRO A 133 6.38 -15.12 6.98
N TYR A 134 5.58 -16.19 6.90
CA TYR A 134 4.21 -16.18 6.41
C TYR A 134 3.25 -16.64 7.52
N LYS A 135 2.09 -15.97 7.63
CA LYS A 135 0.97 -16.33 8.50
C LYS A 135 -0.20 -16.80 7.65
N ARG A 136 -0.85 -17.88 8.08
CA ARG A 136 -2.11 -18.37 7.50
C ARG A 136 -3.28 -17.56 8.04
N VAL A 137 -4.03 -16.93 7.16
CA VAL A 137 -5.21 -16.15 7.49
C VAL A 137 -6.46 -16.89 7.01
N PRO A 138 -7.46 -17.14 7.86
CA PRO A 138 -8.72 -17.74 7.44
C PRO A 138 -9.40 -16.89 6.35
N PHE A 139 -9.85 -17.55 5.29
CA PHE A 139 -10.40 -16.95 4.09
C PHE A 139 -11.75 -17.56 3.73
N THR A 140 -12.72 -16.72 3.42
CA THR A 140 -14.03 -17.11 2.87
C THR A 140 -14.36 -16.24 1.67
N ALA A 141 -14.84 -16.84 0.58
CA ALA A 141 -15.27 -16.11 -0.61
C ALA A 141 -16.68 -16.51 -1.03
N ASP A 142 -17.46 -15.53 -1.46
CA ASP A 142 -18.79 -15.67 -2.03
C ASP A 142 -18.89 -14.78 -3.28
N VAL A 143 -18.74 -15.39 -4.45
CA VAL A 143 -18.69 -14.67 -5.73
C VAL A 143 -19.82 -15.16 -6.63
N SER A 144 -20.68 -14.23 -7.05
CA SER A 144 -21.79 -14.50 -7.98
C SER A 144 -21.42 -14.11 -9.40
N ALA A 145 -21.47 -15.07 -10.33
CA ALA A 145 -20.97 -14.97 -11.69
C ALA A 145 -21.96 -15.54 -12.70
N TYR A 146 -22.69 -14.70 -13.43
CA TYR A 146 -23.76 -15.09 -14.37
C TYR A 146 -24.73 -16.16 -13.81
N ILE A 147 -24.45 -17.44 -14.06
CA ILE A 147 -25.23 -18.62 -13.65
C ILE A 147 -24.60 -19.41 -12.49
N LEU A 148 -23.38 -19.05 -12.08
CA LEU A 148 -22.58 -19.77 -11.09
C LEU A 148 -22.42 -18.91 -9.84
N ARG A 149 -22.49 -19.52 -8.66
CA ARG A 149 -22.07 -18.90 -7.41
C ARG A 149 -20.96 -19.73 -6.78
N LEU A 150 -19.79 -19.13 -6.66
CA LEU A 150 -18.62 -19.77 -6.07
C LEU A 150 -18.60 -19.47 -4.57
N TYR A 151 -18.65 -20.52 -3.76
CA TYR A 151 -18.49 -20.42 -2.31
C TYR A 151 -17.25 -21.17 -1.85
N LEU A 152 -16.26 -20.43 -1.35
CA LEU A 152 -15.09 -21.01 -0.69
C LEU A 152 -15.26 -20.85 0.83
N ARG A 153 -15.39 -21.96 1.55
CA ARG A 153 -15.54 -21.98 3.01
C ARG A 153 -14.30 -22.57 3.66
N LYS A 154 -13.84 -21.94 4.76
CA LYS A 154 -12.75 -22.44 5.61
C LYS A 154 -11.41 -22.63 4.88
N SER A 155 -11.15 -21.81 3.86
CA SER A 155 -9.86 -21.78 3.18
C SER A 155 -8.84 -20.98 3.99
N PHE A 156 -7.57 -21.08 3.63
CA PHE A 156 -6.50 -20.29 4.23
C PHE A 156 -5.74 -19.54 3.14
N LEU A 157 -5.41 -18.29 3.42
CA LEU A 157 -4.52 -17.47 2.60
C LEU A 157 -3.17 -17.33 3.32
N GLU A 158 -2.08 -17.67 2.65
CA GLU A 158 -0.73 -17.43 3.19
C GLU A 158 -0.30 -16.01 2.86
N LEU A 159 -0.35 -15.13 3.87
CA LEU A 159 0.11 -13.75 3.77
C LEU A 159 1.45 -13.61 4.47
N PRO A 160 2.36 -12.75 3.99
CA PRO A 160 3.53 -12.40 4.78
C PRO A 160 3.08 -11.80 6.12
N GLU A 161 3.82 -12.09 7.18
CA GLU A 161 3.38 -11.86 8.57
C GLU A 161 2.87 -10.43 8.81
N HIS A 162 3.58 -9.44 8.27
CA HIS A 162 3.23 -8.03 8.39
C HIS A 162 1.92 -7.66 7.68
N ALA A 163 1.48 -8.39 6.65
CA ALA A 163 0.19 -8.14 5.96
C ALA A 163 -0.92 -8.69 6.80
N ALA A 164 -0.71 -9.90 7.34
CA ALA A 164 -1.68 -10.48 8.25
C ALA A 164 -1.89 -9.59 9.47
N LEU A 165 -0.85 -8.91 9.97
CA LEU A 165 -0.99 -7.92 11.06
C LEU A 165 -1.75 -6.64 10.65
N ILE A 166 -1.63 -6.21 9.38
CA ILE A 166 -2.32 -5.02 8.87
C ILE A 166 -3.78 -5.31 8.55
N VAL A 167 -4.04 -6.41 7.84
CA VAL A 167 -5.36 -6.81 7.36
C VAL A 167 -6.20 -7.38 8.52
N GLY A 168 -5.53 -8.04 9.46
CA GLY A 168 -6.15 -8.80 10.55
C GLY A 168 -6.65 -10.17 10.07
N ASP A 169 -7.46 -10.81 10.90
CA ASP A 169 -7.97 -12.16 10.61
C ASP A 169 -9.32 -12.12 9.85
N ASN A 170 -9.81 -13.29 9.47
CA ASN A 170 -11.15 -13.52 8.91
C ASN A 170 -11.46 -12.72 7.63
N LEU A 171 -10.60 -12.84 6.63
CA LEU A 171 -10.82 -12.21 5.34
C LEU A 171 -12.03 -12.83 4.63
N ARG A 172 -13.02 -11.99 4.33
CA ARG A 172 -14.22 -12.30 3.58
C ARG A 172 -14.22 -11.52 2.29
N VAL A 173 -14.41 -12.20 1.17
CA VAL A 173 -14.55 -11.56 -0.14
C VAL A 173 -15.94 -11.83 -0.68
N LYS A 174 -16.62 -10.76 -1.08
CA LYS A 174 -17.88 -10.80 -1.81
C LYS A 174 -17.66 -10.16 -3.17
N GLY A 175 -18.26 -10.73 -4.20
CA GLY A 175 -18.16 -10.15 -5.53
C GLY A 175 -19.32 -10.51 -6.43
N ALA A 176 -19.53 -9.66 -7.43
CA ALA A 176 -20.53 -9.84 -8.47
C ALA A 176 -19.92 -9.58 -9.84
N LEU A 177 -20.25 -10.43 -10.80
CA LEU A 177 -19.76 -10.33 -12.19
C LEU A 177 -20.92 -10.36 -13.17
N GLY A 178 -20.82 -9.50 -14.18
CA GLY A 178 -21.86 -9.34 -15.19
C GLY A 178 -22.98 -8.42 -14.70
N MET A 179 -23.63 -7.73 -15.65
CA MET A 179 -24.63 -6.70 -15.35
C MET A 179 -25.75 -7.18 -14.40
N PRO A 180 -26.37 -8.37 -14.59
CA PRO A 180 -27.48 -8.78 -13.73
C PRO A 180 -27.05 -8.95 -12.27
N ASN A 181 -25.88 -9.55 -12.03
CA ASN A 181 -25.40 -9.76 -10.66
C ASN A 181 -24.90 -8.47 -10.03
N VAL A 182 -24.27 -7.57 -10.80
CA VAL A 182 -23.84 -6.27 -10.28
C VAL A 182 -25.05 -5.42 -9.88
N ALA A 183 -26.14 -5.45 -10.66
CA ALA A 183 -27.39 -4.80 -10.30
C ALA A 183 -27.99 -5.39 -9.00
N LEU A 184 -28.12 -6.72 -8.93
CA LEU A 184 -28.59 -7.40 -7.70
C LEU A 184 -27.70 -7.12 -6.49
N TYR A 185 -26.39 -7.03 -6.71
CA TYR A 185 -25.42 -6.70 -5.67
C TYR A 185 -25.63 -5.28 -5.14
N ALA A 186 -25.82 -4.32 -6.05
CA ALA A 186 -26.08 -2.93 -5.69
C ALA A 186 -27.41 -2.74 -4.95
N ASP A 187 -28.46 -3.47 -5.36
CA ASP A 187 -29.76 -3.44 -4.66
C ASP A 187 -29.66 -4.01 -3.23
N ALA A 188 -28.85 -5.06 -3.05
CA ALA A 188 -28.67 -5.72 -1.75
C ALA A 188 -27.74 -4.93 -0.81
N ALA A 189 -26.79 -4.19 -1.35
CA ALA A 189 -25.79 -3.46 -0.60
C ALA A 189 -26.17 -1.97 -0.58
N THR A 190 -26.64 -1.50 0.57
CA THR A 190 -27.11 -0.11 0.73
C THR A 190 -26.04 0.90 0.30
N GLY A 191 -26.26 1.63 -0.80
CA GLY A 191 -25.44 2.77 -1.21
C GLY A 191 -24.55 2.57 -2.43
N TYR A 192 -24.65 1.46 -3.16
CA TYR A 192 -23.96 1.33 -4.45
C TYR A 192 -24.83 1.80 -5.60
N ASP A 193 -24.27 2.63 -6.47
CA ASP A 193 -24.88 2.99 -7.74
C ASP A 193 -24.55 1.91 -8.78
N SER A 194 -25.55 1.29 -9.39
CA SER A 194 -25.37 0.35 -10.52
C SER A 194 -25.61 1.00 -11.88
N ALA A 195 -26.01 2.27 -11.94
CA ALA A 195 -26.36 2.96 -13.19
C ALA A 195 -25.17 3.01 -14.18
N TRP A 196 -23.94 2.98 -13.67
CA TRP A 196 -22.73 2.96 -14.49
C TRP A 196 -22.59 1.70 -15.36
N CYS A 197 -23.19 0.58 -14.97
CA CYS A 197 -23.08 -0.67 -15.71
C CYS A 197 -24.31 -0.99 -16.56
N SER A 198 -25.46 -0.37 -16.28
CA SER A 198 -26.74 -0.67 -16.94
C SER A 198 -26.88 -0.06 -18.35
N ASN A 199 -26.17 1.02 -18.65
CA ASN A 199 -26.22 1.68 -19.96
C ASN A 199 -24.94 1.43 -20.75
N ALA A 200 -25.07 0.84 -21.95
CA ALA A 200 -23.96 0.65 -22.88
C ALA A 200 -23.21 1.94 -23.23
N ILE A 201 -23.88 3.10 -23.10
CA ILE A 201 -23.29 4.43 -23.32
C ILE A 201 -22.16 4.73 -22.31
N HIS A 202 -22.20 4.15 -21.11
CA HIS A 202 -21.18 4.35 -20.07
C HIS A 202 -20.03 3.36 -20.14
N TRP A 203 -20.04 2.45 -21.12
CA TRP A 203 -18.93 1.51 -21.30
C TRP A 203 -17.72 2.25 -21.86
N PRO A 204 -16.53 2.06 -21.27
CA PRO A 204 -15.33 2.72 -21.76
C PRO A 204 -14.98 2.23 -23.16
N ALA A 205 -14.47 3.12 -24.00
CA ALA A 205 -14.00 2.75 -25.33
C ALA A 205 -12.83 1.77 -25.22
N ALA A 206 -12.77 0.80 -26.13
CA ALA A 206 -11.63 -0.09 -26.23
C ALA A 206 -10.38 0.72 -26.61
N SER A 207 -9.25 0.42 -25.97
CA SER A 207 -7.95 0.99 -26.34
C SER A 207 -6.90 -0.11 -26.47
N ALA A 208 -5.77 0.20 -27.12
CA ALA A 208 -4.66 -0.74 -27.22
C ALA A 208 -4.12 -1.16 -25.84
N THR A 209 -4.14 -0.25 -24.86
CA THR A 209 -3.62 -0.51 -23.52
C THR A 209 -4.64 -1.25 -22.65
N THR A 210 -5.86 -0.73 -22.58
CA THR A 210 -6.90 -1.24 -21.66
C THR A 210 -7.68 -2.43 -22.21
N GLY A 211 -7.58 -2.71 -23.51
CA GLY A 211 -8.33 -3.77 -24.18
C GLY A 211 -9.83 -3.45 -24.33
N ARG A 212 -10.60 -4.45 -24.78
CA ARG A 212 -12.06 -4.34 -24.90
C ARG A 212 -12.73 -4.71 -23.57
N PRO A 213 -13.63 -3.88 -23.01
CA PRO A 213 -14.43 -4.27 -21.85
C PRO A 213 -15.32 -5.47 -22.19
N LEU A 214 -15.38 -6.44 -21.28
CA LEU A 214 -16.13 -7.69 -21.41
C LEU A 214 -17.37 -7.68 -20.52
N TYR A 215 -17.20 -7.40 -19.22
CA TYR A 215 -18.30 -7.37 -18.26
C TYR A 215 -17.95 -6.56 -17.01
N PRO A 216 -18.96 -5.96 -16.36
CA PRO A 216 -18.75 -5.25 -15.10
C PRO A 216 -18.43 -6.22 -13.97
N ILE A 217 -17.65 -5.75 -13.02
CA ILE A 217 -17.29 -6.44 -11.78
C ILE A 217 -17.41 -5.47 -10.61
N VAL A 218 -17.92 -5.99 -9.50
CA VAL A 218 -17.83 -5.36 -8.18
C VAL A 218 -17.24 -6.37 -7.22
N LEU A 219 -16.32 -5.92 -6.39
CA LEU A 219 -15.70 -6.73 -5.36
C LEU A 219 -15.55 -5.93 -4.07
N ASP A 220 -16.04 -6.52 -2.98
CA ASP A 220 -15.80 -6.06 -1.63
C ASP A 220 -15.00 -7.11 -0.87
N ALA A 221 -13.92 -6.69 -0.24
CA ALA A 221 -13.20 -7.51 0.73
C ALA A 221 -13.30 -6.88 2.11
N GLN A 222 -13.59 -7.68 3.12
CA GLN A 222 -13.66 -7.27 4.51
C GLN A 222 -12.87 -8.25 5.37
N ALA A 223 -11.95 -7.72 6.15
CA ALA A 223 -11.25 -8.41 7.22
C ALA A 223 -11.44 -7.64 8.54
N GLU A 224 -10.79 -8.09 9.61
CA GLU A 224 -10.88 -7.46 10.92
C GLU A 224 -10.44 -5.99 10.95
N HIS A 225 -9.42 -5.62 10.17
CA HIS A 225 -8.84 -4.27 10.16
C HIS A 225 -8.89 -3.61 8.78
N CYS A 226 -9.55 -4.24 7.80
CA CYS A 226 -9.53 -3.75 6.42
C CYS A 226 -10.90 -3.94 5.77
N LYS A 227 -11.38 -2.89 5.11
CA LYS A 227 -12.45 -2.94 4.13
C LYS A 227 -11.90 -2.42 2.82
N LEU A 228 -12.17 -3.12 1.73
CA LEU A 228 -11.72 -2.79 0.40
C LEU A 228 -12.88 -2.90 -0.56
N HIS A 229 -12.95 -1.95 -1.48
CA HIS A 229 -13.95 -1.90 -2.53
C HIS A 229 -13.28 -1.66 -3.89
N VAL A 230 -13.65 -2.48 -4.86
CA VAL A 230 -13.20 -2.41 -6.25
C VAL A 230 -14.41 -2.49 -7.16
N GLN A 231 -14.50 -1.59 -8.13
CA GLN A 231 -15.52 -1.65 -9.17
C GLN A 231 -14.96 -1.23 -10.53
N GLY A 232 -15.45 -1.85 -11.58
CA GLY A 232 -14.99 -1.60 -12.95
C GLY A 232 -15.44 -2.66 -13.94
N TRP A 233 -14.65 -2.87 -14.98
CA TRP A 233 -14.91 -3.82 -16.06
C TRP A 233 -13.73 -4.75 -16.24
N ARG A 234 -13.99 -6.05 -16.27
CA ARG A 234 -13.03 -7.01 -16.83
C ARG A 234 -12.85 -6.66 -18.30
N THR A 235 -11.61 -6.52 -18.75
CA THR A 235 -11.28 -6.29 -20.16
C THR A 235 -10.56 -7.50 -20.75
N THR A 236 -10.18 -7.46 -22.02
CA THR A 236 -9.34 -8.50 -22.62
C THR A 236 -7.91 -8.53 -22.08
N THR A 237 -7.40 -7.41 -21.54
CA THR A 237 -6.02 -7.29 -21.06
C THR A 237 -5.90 -7.24 -19.53
N GLY A 238 -7.00 -7.01 -18.81
CA GLY A 238 -6.93 -6.85 -17.36
C GLY A 238 -8.24 -6.43 -16.72
N LEU A 239 -8.16 -5.55 -15.71
CA LEU A 239 -9.31 -4.93 -15.06
C LEU A 239 -9.23 -3.41 -15.24
N LEU A 240 -10.25 -2.81 -15.84
CA LEU A 240 -10.38 -1.36 -15.98
C LEU A 240 -11.29 -0.83 -14.88
N LEU A 241 -10.75 -0.01 -13.98
CA LEU A 241 -11.47 0.54 -12.85
C LEU A 241 -12.38 1.69 -13.26
N GLN A 242 -13.58 1.71 -12.71
CA GLN A 242 -14.50 2.84 -12.84
C GLN A 242 -14.09 4.00 -11.92
N GLN A 243 -13.59 3.67 -10.73
CA GLN A 243 -13.13 4.61 -9.72
C GLN A 243 -11.87 4.04 -9.05
N PRO A 244 -11.03 4.90 -8.42
CA PRO A 244 -9.92 4.42 -7.60
C PRO A 244 -10.39 3.38 -6.58
N ILE A 245 -9.55 2.37 -6.34
CA ILE A 245 -9.82 1.35 -5.34
C ILE A 245 -9.92 2.05 -3.99
N SER A 246 -11.05 1.87 -3.31
CA SER A 246 -11.30 2.51 -2.01
C SER A 246 -11.01 1.53 -0.90
N MET A 247 -10.26 1.96 0.10
CA MET A 247 -9.90 1.14 1.24
C MET A 247 -10.08 1.92 2.55
N SER A 248 -10.65 1.27 3.55
CA SER A 248 -10.76 1.76 4.92
C SER A 248 -10.03 0.79 5.83
N LEU A 249 -9.01 1.28 6.52
CA LEU A 249 -8.16 0.50 7.41
C LEU A 249 -8.36 0.95 8.85
N ASN A 250 -8.60 0.04 9.78
CA ASN A 250 -8.51 0.39 11.19
C ASN A 250 -7.05 0.67 11.53
N PHE A 251 -6.79 1.79 12.16
CA PHE A 251 -5.45 2.18 12.53
C PHE A 251 -4.90 1.23 13.59
N THR A 252 -3.73 0.65 13.28
CA THR A 252 -2.97 -0.19 14.21
C THR A 252 -1.51 0.27 14.23
N PRO A 253 -0.78 0.06 15.35
CA PRO A 253 0.67 0.32 15.36
C PRO A 253 1.44 -0.47 14.30
N ALA A 254 0.95 -1.65 13.91
CA ALA A 254 1.52 -2.44 12.83
C ALA A 254 1.38 -1.74 11.47
N LEU A 255 0.22 -1.13 11.19
CA LEU A 255 0.00 -0.35 9.97
C LEU A 255 0.93 0.85 9.88
N ALA A 256 1.09 1.60 10.98
CA ALA A 256 2.04 2.70 11.04
C ALA A 256 3.48 2.22 10.76
N LYS A 257 3.90 1.16 11.47
CA LYS A 257 5.27 0.63 11.41
C LYS A 257 5.63 0.02 10.05
N PHE A 258 4.71 -0.70 9.40
CA PHE A 258 5.02 -1.52 8.22
C PHE A 258 4.50 -0.92 6.90
N ALA A 259 3.52 -0.02 6.93
CA ALA A 259 3.02 0.61 5.71
C ALA A 259 3.30 2.12 5.67
N LEU A 260 2.86 2.87 6.69
CA LEU A 260 2.95 4.33 6.64
C LEU A 260 4.39 4.83 6.69
N ARG A 261 5.27 4.14 7.44
CA ARG A 261 6.70 4.46 7.52
C ARG A 261 7.42 4.45 6.18
N GLU A 262 7.02 3.52 5.30
CA GLU A 262 7.64 3.37 3.96
C GLU A 262 7.28 4.54 3.04
N MET A 263 6.19 5.26 3.32
CA MET A 263 5.84 6.50 2.61
C MET A 263 6.49 7.71 3.28
N HIS A 264 6.40 7.80 4.62
CA HIS A 264 7.01 8.88 5.39
C HIS A 264 7.54 8.38 6.75
N PRO A 265 8.84 8.59 7.06
CA PRO A 265 9.44 8.18 8.33
C PRO A 265 8.71 8.71 9.58
N LEU A 266 8.12 9.90 9.49
CA LEU A 266 7.36 10.51 10.57
C LEU A 266 6.13 9.68 10.98
N LEU A 267 5.47 9.06 10.01
CA LEU A 267 4.26 8.26 10.25
C LEU A 267 4.60 6.91 10.90
N GLY A 268 5.85 6.46 10.82
CA GLY A 268 6.30 5.18 11.37
C GLY A 268 6.28 5.09 12.90
N SER A 269 6.08 6.21 13.60
CA SER A 269 5.93 6.26 15.06
C SER A 269 4.57 6.72 15.52
N ALA A 270 3.59 6.75 14.62
CA ALA A 270 2.20 6.96 15.01
C ALA A 270 1.74 5.77 15.88
N VAL A 271 1.23 6.08 17.07
CA VAL A 271 0.72 5.10 18.05
C VAL A 271 -0.80 5.04 18.07
N GLY A 272 -1.49 6.05 17.50
CA GLY A 272 -2.94 6.10 17.40
C GLY A 272 -3.43 7.21 16.47
N LEU A 273 -4.73 7.23 16.23
CA LEU A 273 -5.45 8.36 15.62
C LEU A 273 -6.19 9.15 16.69
N HIS A 274 -6.34 10.45 16.46
CA HIS A 274 -7.22 11.30 17.23
C HIS A 274 -8.58 11.40 16.51
N GLY A 275 -9.65 10.92 17.16
CA GLY A 275 -10.98 10.88 16.56
C GLY A 275 -11.31 9.52 15.95
N ASP A 276 -11.56 9.48 14.63
CA ASP A 276 -11.90 8.23 13.94
C ASP A 276 -10.72 7.24 14.01
N SER A 277 -11.04 5.99 14.31
CA SER A 277 -10.11 4.87 14.31
C SER A 277 -9.77 4.38 12.90
N SER A 278 -10.47 4.86 11.86
CA SER A 278 -10.29 4.40 10.49
C SER A 278 -9.49 5.38 9.62
N LEU A 279 -8.58 4.82 8.81
CA LEU A 279 -7.86 5.51 7.76
C LEU A 279 -8.54 5.24 6.42
N HIS A 280 -8.91 6.30 5.71
CA HIS A 280 -9.42 6.21 4.35
C HIS A 280 -8.29 6.40 3.34
N MET A 281 -8.13 5.42 2.47
CA MET A 281 -7.11 5.37 1.43
C MET A 281 -7.76 5.10 0.08
N THR A 282 -7.24 5.73 -0.98
CA THR A 282 -7.52 5.34 -2.34
C THR A 282 -6.25 4.87 -3.05
N LEU A 283 -6.39 3.90 -3.94
CA LEU A 283 -5.32 3.38 -4.79
C LEU A 283 -5.76 3.53 -6.24
N GLU A 284 -5.04 4.37 -6.98
CA GLU A 284 -5.29 4.68 -8.37
C GLU A 284 -4.16 4.10 -9.23
N PRO A 285 -4.40 2.99 -9.96
CA PRO A 285 -3.40 2.48 -10.89
C PRO A 285 -3.25 3.43 -12.07
N LEU A 286 -2.08 3.43 -12.69
CA LEU A 286 -1.83 4.20 -13.91
C LEU A 286 -2.90 3.87 -14.98
N GLN A 287 -3.55 4.90 -15.53
CA GLN A 287 -4.65 4.78 -16.51
C GLN A 287 -5.87 3.99 -15.99
N SER A 288 -6.04 3.87 -14.68
CA SER A 288 -7.13 3.11 -14.05
C SER A 288 -7.19 1.64 -14.46
N HIS A 289 -6.08 1.06 -14.95
CA HIS A 289 -6.05 -0.31 -15.47
C HIS A 289 -5.14 -1.21 -14.63
N LEU A 290 -5.53 -2.46 -14.43
CA LEU A 290 -4.78 -3.45 -13.67
C LEU A 290 -4.43 -4.66 -14.54
N PRO A 291 -3.21 -5.22 -14.41
CA PRO A 291 -2.09 -4.72 -13.60
C PRO A 291 -1.50 -3.41 -14.16
N ALA A 292 -0.87 -2.60 -13.31
CA ALA A 292 -0.20 -1.35 -13.70
C ALA A 292 1.24 -1.31 -13.21
N ASP A 293 2.11 -0.60 -13.93
CA ASP A 293 3.52 -0.40 -13.56
C ASP A 293 3.70 0.57 -12.39
N CYS A 294 2.71 1.44 -12.17
CA CYS A 294 2.68 2.43 -11.13
C CYS A 294 1.28 2.55 -10.52
N TYR A 295 1.24 2.78 -9.20
CA TYR A 295 0.02 3.01 -8.45
C TYR A 295 0.17 4.26 -7.58
N THR A 296 -0.75 5.20 -7.70
CA THR A 296 -0.82 6.36 -6.82
C THR A 296 -1.68 6.01 -5.60
N VAL A 297 -1.07 5.99 -4.43
CA VAL A 297 -1.77 5.87 -3.14
C VAL A 297 -2.07 7.25 -2.61
N ARG A 298 -3.31 7.49 -2.18
CA ARG A 298 -3.71 8.69 -1.45
C ARG A 298 -4.33 8.32 -0.11
N ILE A 299 -3.88 8.93 0.97
CA ILE A 299 -4.49 8.82 2.30
C ILE A 299 -5.02 10.18 2.68
N GLN A 300 -6.28 10.22 3.12
CA GLN A 300 -6.92 11.46 3.54
C GLN A 300 -6.17 12.11 4.72
N PRO A 301 -6.26 13.45 4.88
CA PRO A 301 -5.72 14.16 6.02
C PRO A 301 -6.15 13.50 7.35
N MET A 302 -5.20 13.34 8.27
CA MET A 302 -5.45 12.61 9.53
C MET A 302 -4.81 13.33 10.73
N LYS A 303 -5.47 13.22 11.88
CA LYS A 303 -4.90 13.62 13.17
C LYS A 303 -4.36 12.37 13.86
N LEU A 304 -3.06 12.35 14.09
CA LEU A 304 -2.30 11.24 14.63
C LEU A 304 -1.77 11.59 16.01
N VAL A 305 -1.56 10.57 16.83
CA VAL A 305 -0.74 10.66 18.03
C VAL A 305 0.60 10.01 17.69
N ILE A 306 1.66 10.81 17.65
CA ILE A 306 3.03 10.35 17.36
C ILE A 306 3.76 10.11 18.68
N GLY A 307 4.20 8.88 18.89
CA GLY A 307 5.05 8.55 20.03
C GLY A 307 6.44 9.17 19.89
N SER A 308 7.06 9.52 21.01
CA SER A 308 8.42 10.05 21.04
C SER A 308 9.40 9.08 20.38
N ASN A 309 10.15 9.59 19.41
CA ASN A 309 11.21 8.87 18.72
C ASN A 309 12.42 9.79 18.52
N ALA A 310 13.57 9.20 18.17
CA ALA A 310 14.81 9.97 17.96
C ALA A 310 14.70 11.02 16.84
N PHE A 311 13.86 10.78 15.83
CA PHE A 311 13.66 11.70 14.71
C PHE A 311 12.93 12.97 15.15
N LEU A 312 11.79 12.83 15.80
CA LEU A 312 10.96 13.89 16.36
C LEU A 312 11.69 14.65 17.46
N SER A 313 12.38 13.95 18.37
CA SER A 313 13.18 14.61 19.41
C SER A 313 14.27 15.49 18.82
N SER A 314 14.86 15.07 17.70
CA SER A 314 15.88 15.85 17.01
C SER A 314 15.30 17.06 16.27
N ILE A 315 14.10 16.95 15.68
CA ILE A 315 13.36 18.11 15.12
C ILE A 315 13.08 19.12 16.23
N MET A 316 12.52 18.67 17.35
CA MET A 316 12.19 19.55 18.48
C MET A 316 13.46 20.18 19.09
N GLY A 317 14.54 19.43 19.17
CA GLY A 317 15.85 19.91 19.62
C GLY A 317 16.44 20.98 18.70
N LEU A 318 16.37 20.77 17.38
CA LEU A 318 16.83 21.74 16.37
C LEU A 318 16.09 23.08 16.51
N LEU A 319 14.79 23.03 16.72
CA LEU A 319 13.94 24.20 16.86
C LEU A 319 13.95 24.81 18.28
N LYS A 320 14.73 24.22 19.20
CA LYS A 320 14.80 24.59 20.64
C LYS A 320 13.42 24.54 21.34
N LEU A 321 12.55 23.65 20.88
CA LEU A 321 11.20 23.45 21.41
C LEU A 321 11.16 22.38 22.51
N ASN A 322 12.25 22.22 23.26
CA ASN A 322 12.41 21.21 24.31
C ASN A 322 11.37 21.30 25.45
N LYS A 323 10.61 22.40 25.52
CA LYS A 323 9.47 22.53 26.44
C LYS A 323 8.28 21.65 26.04
N MET A 324 8.25 21.11 24.83
CA MET A 324 7.21 20.20 24.31
C MET A 324 7.60 18.71 24.42
N GLN A 325 8.42 18.33 25.42
CA GLN A 325 8.81 16.93 25.66
C GLN A 325 7.67 16.08 26.24
N SER A 326 6.50 16.07 25.62
CA SER A 326 5.49 15.05 25.89
C SER A 326 5.94 13.72 25.27
N THR A 327 5.59 12.62 25.93
CA THR A 327 5.84 11.27 25.40
C THR A 327 5.10 11.02 24.09
N ASN A 328 4.00 11.75 23.87
CA ASN A 328 3.16 11.71 22.69
C ASN A 328 2.90 13.13 22.19
N VAL A 329 3.04 13.35 20.88
CA VAL A 329 2.78 14.63 20.22
C VAL A 329 1.65 14.43 19.23
N GLU A 330 0.60 15.25 19.31
CA GLU A 330 -0.44 15.27 18.30
C GLU A 330 0.14 15.83 16.99
N ALA A 331 -0.19 15.20 15.87
CA ALA A 331 0.23 15.63 14.56
C ALA A 331 -0.97 15.64 13.63
N TRP A 332 -1.18 16.74 12.92
CA TRP A 332 -2.18 16.80 11.86
C TRP A 332 -1.48 16.79 10.52
N THR A 333 -1.80 15.83 9.65
CA THR A 333 -1.19 15.74 8.32
C THR A 333 -2.09 16.34 7.25
N SER A 334 -1.50 16.87 6.18
CA SER A 334 -2.18 17.00 4.89
C SER A 334 -2.49 15.62 4.29
N THR A 335 -3.06 15.62 3.08
CA THR A 335 -3.16 14.40 2.27
C THR A 335 -1.77 13.80 2.09
N VAL A 336 -1.64 12.49 2.33
CA VAL A 336 -0.43 11.73 2.04
C VAL A 336 -0.60 11.14 0.65
N GLU A 337 0.32 11.41 -0.26
CA GLU A 337 0.28 10.87 -1.62
C GLU A 337 1.65 10.29 -2.00
N ALA A 338 1.65 9.07 -2.53
CA ALA A 338 2.85 8.39 -2.97
C ALA A 338 2.61 7.56 -4.23
N ASP A 339 3.55 7.61 -5.17
CA ASP A 339 3.54 6.78 -6.37
C ASP A 339 4.41 5.53 -6.14
N ILE A 340 3.80 4.35 -6.25
CA ILE A 340 4.43 3.05 -5.98
C ILE A 340 4.66 2.33 -7.31
N PHE A 341 5.93 2.08 -7.62
CA PHE A 341 6.35 1.40 -8.83
C PHE A 341 6.56 -0.10 -8.61
N GLN A 342 6.37 -0.90 -9.67
CA GLN A 342 6.57 -2.35 -9.60
C GLN A 342 7.98 -2.75 -9.16
N ASN A 343 8.99 -1.99 -9.57
CA ASN A 343 10.40 -2.17 -9.18
C ASN A 343 10.65 -1.98 -7.67
N GLY A 344 9.67 -1.49 -6.90
CA GLY A 344 9.82 -1.26 -5.46
C GLY A 344 10.23 0.16 -5.07
N GLN A 345 10.37 1.06 -6.04
CA GLN A 345 10.50 2.48 -5.77
C GLN A 345 9.15 3.05 -5.32
N ILE A 346 9.18 3.88 -4.28
CA ILE A 346 8.07 4.66 -3.77
C ILE A 346 8.51 6.13 -3.87
N ILE A 347 7.77 6.94 -4.60
CA ILE A 347 8.02 8.39 -4.69
C ILE A 347 6.93 9.09 -3.88
N SER A 348 7.29 9.58 -2.69
CA SER A 348 6.38 10.32 -1.83
C SER A 348 6.33 11.78 -2.23
N LYS A 349 5.12 12.26 -2.51
CA LYS A 349 4.84 13.67 -2.78
C LYS A 349 4.95 14.46 -1.48
N ARG A 350 4.82 15.78 -1.59
CA ARG A 350 4.86 16.66 -0.43
C ARG A 350 3.71 16.33 0.52
N MET A 351 4.09 15.95 1.74
CA MET A 351 3.22 15.83 2.89
C MET A 351 3.59 16.92 3.90
N ASP A 352 2.60 17.68 4.33
CA ASP A 352 2.73 18.69 5.37
C ASP A 352 2.19 18.10 6.67
N ALA A 353 2.83 18.41 7.80
CA ALA A 353 2.41 17.96 9.12
C ALA A 353 2.55 19.09 10.14
N LEU A 354 1.48 19.36 10.89
CA LEU A 354 1.43 20.30 11.99
C LEU A 354 1.53 19.55 13.31
N LEU A 355 2.64 19.70 14.02
CA LEU A 355 2.91 19.01 15.28
C LEU A 355 2.54 19.88 16.49
N GLY A 356 1.92 19.30 17.51
CA GLY A 356 1.64 19.96 18.77
C GLY A 356 0.54 21.02 18.73
N SER A 357 -0.41 20.93 17.78
CA SER A 357 -1.50 21.91 17.61
C SER A 357 -2.43 22.06 18.82
N SER A 358 -2.49 21.06 19.71
CA SER A 358 -3.33 21.09 20.92
C SER A 358 -2.66 21.75 22.14
N LEU A 359 -1.40 22.16 22.05
CA LEU A 359 -0.61 22.69 23.18
C LEU A 359 -0.79 24.21 23.42
N GLY A 360 -2.04 24.69 23.48
CA GLY A 360 -2.36 26.08 23.85
C GLY A 360 -2.10 27.12 22.75
N SER A 361 -1.75 28.36 23.10
CA SER A 361 -1.60 29.53 22.20
C SER A 361 -0.49 29.41 21.12
N CYS A 362 0.18 28.26 21.01
CA CYS A 362 1.19 28.01 20.00
C CYS A 362 0.54 27.36 18.77
N LYS A 363 0.77 27.93 17.59
CA LYS A 363 0.28 27.43 16.30
C LYS A 363 0.86 26.06 15.86
N GLY A 364 1.52 25.33 16.75
CA GLY A 364 2.22 24.08 16.44
C GLY A 364 3.52 24.30 15.65
N VAL A 365 4.16 23.19 15.29
CA VAL A 365 5.38 23.12 14.47
C VAL A 365 5.00 22.55 13.12
N HIS A 366 5.05 23.37 12.09
CA HIS A 366 4.78 22.93 10.74
C HIS A 366 6.06 22.39 10.11
N ILE A 367 5.99 21.17 9.60
CA ILE A 367 7.07 20.52 8.86
C ILE A 367 6.52 19.92 7.59
N ILE A 368 7.39 19.77 6.59
CA ILE A 368 7.01 19.19 5.31
C ILE A 368 8.01 18.10 4.93
N MET A 369 7.57 17.04 4.25
CA MET A 369 8.42 15.94 3.83
C MET A 369 8.07 15.45 2.43
N TRP A 370 9.08 15.16 1.61
CA TRP A 370 8.93 14.55 0.29
C TRP A 370 10.20 13.79 -0.11
N GLY A 371 10.11 12.96 -1.14
CA GLY A 371 11.28 12.26 -1.68
C GLY A 371 10.95 10.86 -2.13
N GLN A 372 11.88 9.93 -1.97
CA GLN A 372 11.72 8.57 -2.46
C GLN A 372 12.30 7.52 -1.50
N VAL A 373 11.77 6.31 -1.63
CA VAL A 373 12.23 5.11 -0.94
C VAL A 373 12.41 4.00 -1.97
N ASP A 374 13.56 3.34 -1.96
CA ASP A 374 13.75 2.08 -2.66
C ASP A 374 13.57 0.92 -1.67
N THR A 375 12.46 0.20 -1.79
CA THR A 375 12.14 -0.91 -0.88
C THR A 375 12.91 -2.20 -1.20
N VAL A 376 13.57 -2.28 -2.36
CA VAL A 376 14.40 -3.44 -2.74
C VAL A 376 15.79 -3.29 -2.14
N ASP A 377 16.36 -2.10 -2.27
CA ASP A 377 17.69 -1.79 -1.75
C ASP A 377 17.68 -1.27 -0.29
N ASP A 378 16.48 -1.08 0.29
CA ASP A 378 16.24 -0.52 1.63
C ASP A 378 16.86 0.89 1.79
N VAL A 379 16.78 1.70 0.73
CA VAL A 379 17.36 3.05 0.68
C VAL A 379 16.30 4.12 0.81
N LEU A 380 16.49 5.02 1.78
CA LEU A 380 15.69 6.21 2.00
C LEU A 380 16.43 7.44 1.44
N ASP A 381 15.74 8.23 0.63
CA ASP A 381 16.21 9.52 0.15
C ASP A 381 15.06 10.55 0.18
N MET A 382 14.95 11.28 1.28
CA MET A 382 13.92 12.28 1.48
C MET A 382 14.51 13.64 1.86
N THR A 383 13.66 14.66 1.75
CA THR A 383 13.93 16.01 2.25
C THR A 383 12.88 16.34 3.31
N LEU A 384 13.34 16.75 4.48
CA LEU A 384 12.56 17.40 5.53
C LEU A 384 12.65 18.90 5.31
N GLY A 385 11.56 19.56 4.98
CA GLY A 385 11.49 21.01 4.92
C GLY A 385 10.96 21.62 6.21
N ILE A 386 11.56 22.73 6.63
CA ILE A 386 11.07 23.58 7.72
C ILE A 386 10.56 24.88 7.10
N PRO A 387 9.24 25.10 7.00
CA PRO A 387 8.69 26.27 6.35
C PRO A 387 8.90 27.56 7.15
N ALA A 388 8.73 28.70 6.47
CA ALA A 388 8.96 30.04 7.00
C ALA A 388 8.16 30.35 8.28
N ASP A 389 6.92 29.85 8.40
CA ASP A 389 6.06 30.03 9.57
C ASP A 389 6.69 29.46 10.86
N THR A 390 7.29 28.27 10.75
CA THR A 390 7.94 27.55 11.84
C THR A 390 9.28 28.17 12.16
N LEU A 391 10.04 28.59 11.13
CA LEU A 391 11.27 29.36 11.33
C LEU A 391 10.99 30.69 12.05
N ALA A 392 9.90 31.39 11.69
CA ALA A 392 9.48 32.62 12.35
C ALA A 392 9.14 32.40 13.84
N ALA A 393 8.53 31.27 14.18
CA ALA A 393 8.27 30.88 15.57
C ALA A 393 9.56 30.68 16.39
N THR A 394 10.68 30.30 15.74
CA THR A 394 12.01 30.23 16.39
C THR A 394 12.75 31.57 16.46
N GLY A 395 12.16 32.65 15.93
CA GLY A 395 12.73 34.00 15.91
C GLY A 395 13.33 34.43 14.55
N ILE A 396 13.32 33.56 13.54
CA ILE A 396 13.82 33.87 12.20
C ILE A 396 12.72 34.57 11.38
N LYS A 397 12.67 35.89 11.56
CA LYS A 397 11.79 36.91 10.95
C LYS A 397 11.71 36.88 9.41
N GLU A 398 10.70 37.52 8.81
CA GLU A 398 10.80 38.20 7.51
C GLU A 398 11.26 37.31 6.32
N LEU A 399 11.02 35.99 6.37
CA LEU A 399 11.25 35.07 5.25
C LEU A 399 10.08 35.16 4.26
N PRO A 400 10.31 34.95 2.95
CA PRO A 400 9.22 34.73 2.00
C PRO A 400 8.28 33.64 2.54
N SER A 401 6.97 33.81 2.36
CA SER A 401 5.96 32.88 2.91
C SER A 401 6.09 31.46 2.35
N ASP A 402 6.64 31.32 1.15
CA ASP A 402 6.92 30.07 0.45
C ASP A 402 8.33 29.52 0.72
N TYR A 403 9.14 30.21 1.52
CA TYR A 403 10.48 29.75 1.87
C TYR A 403 10.42 28.47 2.71
N VAL A 404 11.27 27.52 2.36
CA VAL A 404 11.47 26.27 3.07
C VAL A 404 12.96 26.07 3.26
N LEU A 405 13.36 25.74 4.49
CA LEU A 405 14.70 25.24 4.77
C LEU A 405 14.76 23.73 4.52
N PRO A 406 15.45 23.25 3.46
CA PRO A 406 15.53 21.83 3.16
C PRO A 406 16.63 21.13 3.99
N VAL A 407 16.27 20.02 4.62
CA VAL A 407 17.17 19.17 5.40
C VAL A 407 17.16 17.75 4.81
N PRO A 408 18.27 17.26 4.24
CA PRO A 408 18.33 15.91 3.69
C PRO A 408 18.16 14.84 4.78
N VAL A 409 17.32 13.85 4.47
CA VAL A 409 17.08 12.63 5.26
C VAL A 409 17.47 11.44 4.40
N LYS A 410 18.50 10.69 4.81
CA LYS A 410 19.02 9.51 4.11
C LYS A 410 18.95 8.28 5.02
N GLY A 411 19.35 7.11 4.54
CA GLY A 411 19.49 5.90 5.37
C GLY A 411 18.50 4.82 4.94
N THR A 412 17.78 4.24 5.88
CA THR A 412 16.70 3.28 5.60
C THR A 412 15.38 3.79 6.20
N PRO A 413 14.21 3.33 5.73
CA PRO A 413 12.91 3.69 6.33
C PRO A 413 12.83 3.38 7.83
N GLN A 414 13.57 2.35 8.30
CA GLN A 414 13.59 1.96 9.71
C GLN A 414 14.55 2.78 10.56
N ALA A 415 15.60 3.32 9.94
CA ALA A 415 16.64 4.10 10.60
C ALA A 415 16.96 5.37 9.79
N PRO A 416 16.02 6.32 9.71
CA PRO A 416 16.23 7.57 9.00
C PRO A 416 17.36 8.38 9.67
N ASN A 417 18.32 8.82 8.88
CA ASN A 417 19.44 9.65 9.28
C ASN A 417 19.29 11.05 8.68
N VAL A 418 19.08 12.04 9.55
CA VAL A 418 18.91 13.43 9.17
C VAL A 418 20.25 14.16 9.30
N ASN A 419 20.61 14.94 8.28
CA ASN A 419 21.84 15.73 8.34
C ASN A 419 21.66 17.01 9.16
N TRP A 420 21.58 16.87 10.49
CA TRP A 420 21.40 17.98 11.42
C TRP A 420 22.52 19.02 11.36
N GLY A 421 23.76 18.59 11.07
CA GLY A 421 24.89 19.52 10.94
C GLY A 421 24.68 20.54 9.82
N LYS A 422 24.17 20.08 8.66
CA LYS A 422 23.80 20.98 7.56
C LYS A 422 22.63 21.90 7.94
N ALA A 423 21.61 21.38 8.61
CA ALA A 423 20.46 22.16 9.04
C ALA A 423 20.87 23.29 10.00
N VAL A 424 21.69 22.99 11.02
CA VAL A 424 22.18 23.98 11.98
C VAL A 424 23.04 25.04 11.30
N ALA A 425 23.92 24.63 10.37
CA ALA A 425 24.74 25.58 9.61
C ALA A 425 23.87 26.56 8.80
N GLN A 426 22.87 26.05 8.09
CA GLN A 426 21.94 26.89 7.32
C GLN A 426 21.10 27.81 8.22
N LEU A 427 20.58 27.33 9.35
CA LEU A 427 19.86 28.16 10.33
C LEU A 427 20.73 29.28 10.90
N THR A 428 22.00 28.97 11.17
CA THR A 428 22.98 29.94 11.69
C THR A 428 23.27 31.01 10.65
N GLU A 429 23.47 30.61 9.40
CA GLU A 429 23.69 31.54 8.28
C GLU A 429 22.47 32.48 8.08
N LEU A 430 21.26 31.93 8.09
CA LEU A 430 20.02 32.71 8.02
C LEU A 430 19.88 33.70 9.18
N SER A 431 20.28 33.29 10.39
CA SER A 431 20.24 34.14 11.58
C SER A 431 21.26 35.29 11.51
N ILE A 432 22.48 35.03 11.04
CA ILE A 432 23.54 36.04 10.89
C ILE A 432 23.17 37.06 9.81
N LYS A 433 22.76 36.61 8.62
CA LYS A 433 22.40 37.50 7.50
C LYS A 433 21.33 38.53 7.89
N ARG A 434 20.40 38.16 8.78
CA ARG A 434 19.34 39.05 9.26
C ARG A 434 19.74 39.97 10.40
N GLN A 435 20.62 39.53 11.30
CA GLN A 435 21.13 40.41 12.35
C GLN A 435 22.03 41.51 11.79
N VAL A 436 22.76 41.21 10.70
CA VAL A 436 23.64 42.16 10.02
C VAL A 436 22.86 43.26 9.29
N THR A 437 21.64 42.97 8.81
CA THR A 437 20.76 43.95 8.18
C THR A 437 20.15 44.95 9.17
N LYS A 438 20.19 44.68 10.49
CA LYS A 438 19.71 45.60 11.54
C LYS A 438 20.77 46.52 12.15
N GLY A 439 21.93 46.68 11.49
CA GLY A 439 22.79 47.85 11.70
C GLY A 439 23.83 47.75 12.83
N LEU A 440 24.73 46.76 12.74
CA LEU A 440 25.95 46.73 13.57
C LEU A 440 27.21 46.76 12.68
N PRO A 441 27.78 47.96 12.41
CA PRO A 441 28.92 48.14 11.50
C PRO A 441 30.21 47.41 11.92
N TRP A 442 30.30 46.91 13.16
CA TRP A 442 31.50 46.22 13.67
C TRP A 442 31.58 44.73 13.31
N LEU A 443 30.48 44.09 12.90
CA LEU A 443 30.45 42.66 12.54
C LEU A 443 30.88 42.38 11.09
N SER A 444 30.98 43.41 10.23
CA SER A 444 31.40 43.29 8.83
C SER A 444 32.80 42.66 8.67
N ASN A 445 33.70 42.90 9.64
CA ASN A 445 35.06 42.39 9.62
C ASN A 445 35.20 40.93 10.06
N VAL A 446 34.21 40.36 10.77
CA VAL A 446 34.23 38.96 11.21
C VAL A 446 33.56 38.05 10.17
N ILE A 447 32.57 38.57 9.45
CA ILE A 447 31.83 37.84 8.41
C ILE A 447 32.68 37.63 7.15
N SER A 448 33.59 38.55 6.83
CA SER A 448 34.56 38.36 5.73
C SER A 448 35.57 37.25 5.99
N SER A 449 35.75 36.84 7.26
CA SER A 449 36.68 35.77 7.67
C SER A 449 36.06 34.37 7.49
N PHE A 450 34.74 34.27 7.56
CA PHE A 450 33.99 33.08 7.15
C PHE A 450 33.60 33.25 5.69
N GLY A 451 34.50 32.89 4.78
CA GLY A 451 34.27 32.83 3.34
C GLY A 451 33.23 31.77 2.95
N GLY A 452 32.01 31.93 3.46
CA GLY A 452 30.85 31.15 3.06
C GLY A 452 30.45 31.54 1.65
N PRO A 453 30.11 30.58 0.78
CA PRO A 453 29.57 30.88 -0.54
C PRO A 453 28.37 31.81 -0.38
N SER A 454 28.34 32.90 -1.15
CA SER A 454 27.17 33.74 -1.29
C SER A 454 26.03 32.86 -1.83
N LEU A 455 25.20 32.32 -0.94
CA LEU A 455 23.96 31.68 -1.33
C LEU A 455 23.06 32.76 -1.92
N ASP A 456 23.08 32.83 -3.25
CA ASP A 456 22.11 33.60 -4.02
C ASP A 456 20.73 33.08 -3.63
N MET A 457 19.85 33.98 -3.17
CA MET A 457 18.53 33.60 -2.65
C MET A 457 17.61 33.04 -3.74
N THR A 458 18.05 33.08 -5.00
CA THR A 458 17.36 32.59 -6.19
C THR A 458 17.49 31.08 -6.41
N ASP A 459 18.48 30.41 -5.79
CA ASP A 459 18.80 28.99 -6.04
C ASP A 459 18.33 28.03 -4.94
N TYR A 460 17.47 28.47 -4.01
CA TYR A 460 16.90 27.54 -3.04
C TYR A 460 15.91 26.59 -3.73
N PRO A 461 16.00 25.28 -3.47
CA PRO A 461 15.05 24.33 -4.03
C PRO A 461 13.66 24.68 -3.51
N THR A 462 12.78 25.16 -4.41
CA THR A 462 11.37 25.36 -4.10
C THR A 462 10.79 24.01 -3.70
N ALA A 463 10.10 23.98 -2.55
CA ALA A 463 9.39 22.77 -2.15
C ALA A 463 8.39 22.38 -3.24
N PRO A 464 8.16 21.07 -3.47
CA PRO A 464 7.13 20.63 -4.41
C PRO A 464 5.78 21.28 -4.06
N PRO A 465 4.87 21.41 -5.05
CA PRO A 465 3.54 21.93 -4.80
C PRO A 465 2.81 21.07 -3.76
N LEU A 466 1.99 21.72 -2.93
CA LEU A 466 1.14 21.05 -1.94
C LEU A 466 0.12 20.14 -2.64
N VAL A 467 -0.11 18.95 -2.07
CA VAL A 467 -1.18 18.06 -2.49
C VAL A 467 -2.45 18.39 -1.68
N GLY A 468 -3.45 18.97 -2.35
CA GLY A 468 -4.72 19.34 -1.70
C GLY A 468 -4.64 20.65 -0.90
N LYS A 469 -5.53 20.81 0.09
CA LYS A 469 -5.57 21.95 1.01
C LYS A 469 -5.07 21.54 2.39
N LEU A 470 -4.45 22.46 3.12
CA LEU A 470 -4.07 22.21 4.51
C LEU A 470 -5.33 22.16 5.39
N PRO A 471 -5.52 21.09 6.17
CA PRO A 471 -6.78 20.88 6.87
C PRO A 471 -6.95 21.83 8.07
N TRP A 472 -5.86 22.34 8.65
CA TRP A 472 -5.90 23.34 9.72
C TRP A 472 -6.24 24.75 9.24
N GLU A 473 -5.90 25.12 8.00
CA GLU A 473 -6.28 26.43 7.45
C GLU A 473 -7.80 26.57 7.26
N ALA A 474 -8.49 25.46 6.98
CA ALA A 474 -9.95 25.46 6.83
C ALA A 474 -10.69 25.66 8.16
N GLN A 475 -10.12 25.20 9.28
CA GLN A 475 -10.72 25.39 10.60
C GLN A 475 -10.62 26.84 11.06
N ASP A 476 -9.49 27.49 10.82
CA ASP A 476 -9.31 28.90 11.15
C ASP A 476 -10.35 29.76 10.42
N ALA A 477 -10.64 29.46 9.15
CA ALA A 477 -11.68 30.16 8.38
C ALA A 477 -13.08 29.95 8.99
N GLN A 478 -13.44 28.73 9.36
CA GLN A 478 -14.74 28.43 9.97
C GLN A 478 -14.92 29.08 11.35
N GLN A 479 -13.86 29.13 12.17
CA GLN A 479 -13.92 29.77 13.50
C GLN A 479 -14.03 31.29 13.38
N GLN A 480 -13.38 31.90 12.39
CA GLN A 480 -13.42 33.33 12.17
C GLN A 480 -14.80 33.81 11.70
N ASP A 481 -15.49 33.01 10.86
CA ASP A 481 -16.87 33.29 10.46
C ASP A 481 -17.86 33.22 11.64
N VAL A 482 -17.65 32.30 12.58
CA VAL A 482 -18.49 32.19 13.80
C VAL A 482 -18.25 33.38 14.73
N ALA A 483 -17.01 33.85 14.89
CA ALA A 483 -16.69 35.00 15.73
C ALA A 483 -17.31 36.30 15.19
N LEU A 484 -17.21 36.54 13.88
CA LEU A 484 -17.83 37.70 13.23
C LEU A 484 -19.37 37.65 13.27
N GLY A 485 -19.96 36.44 13.24
CA GLY A 485 -21.40 36.26 13.38
C GLY A 485 -21.92 36.53 14.81
N ALA A 486 -21.10 36.29 15.84
CA ALA A 486 -21.48 36.57 17.23
C ALA A 486 -21.49 38.07 17.55
N ASP A 487 -20.51 38.83 17.05
CA ASP A 487 -20.43 40.28 17.27
C ASP A 487 -21.55 41.06 16.56
N LEU A 488 -22.14 40.51 15.50
CA LEU A 488 -23.27 41.10 14.77
C LEU A 488 -24.64 40.89 15.45
N ILE A 489 -24.72 40.04 16.46
CA ILE A 489 -25.97 39.79 17.23
C ILE A 489 -26.02 40.66 18.51
N GLU A 490 -24.89 41.25 18.92
CA GLU A 490 -24.82 42.17 20.06
C GLU A 490 -24.93 43.67 19.69
N LEU A 491 -25.17 43.99 18.41
CA LEU A 491 -25.48 45.34 17.90
C LEU A 491 -26.94 45.44 17.47
#